data_AF-A0A0T6BC47-F1
#
_entry.id   AF-A0A0T6BC47-F1
#
_cell.length_a   1.000
_cell.length_b   1.000
_cell.length_c   1.000
_cell.angle_alpha   90.00
_cell.angle_beta   90.00
_cell.angle_gamma   90.00
#
_symmetry.space_group_name_H-M   'P 1'
#
loop_
_entity.id
_entity.type
_entity.pdbx_description
1 polymer ?
#
loop_
_entity_poly.entity_id
_entity_poly.type
_entity_poly.pdbx_seq_one_letter_code
_entity_poly.pdbx_strand_id
1 'polypeptide(L)'
;DAQNVQLPPFGKYATGIFYLDKLHHKESEDRFTSLAEELGMSVLAWRTIPTDSSSIGTVAKNSEPFMRQVFVALKDETSEKEIDSKYFVLRKRATHTIPAPGKRFYICSLSRKVIIYKGQLTSDQLWTYFPDLVNPLFETYLALVHTRFSTNTFPSWERAHPLRI
;
A
#
# COMPACT_ATOMS: atom_id res chain seq x y z
N ASP A 1 17.14 -3.40 7.20
CA ASP A 1 15.84 -3.26 7.88
C ASP A 1 15.60 -4.39 8.87
N ALA A 2 15.07 -4.03 10.05
CA ALA A 2 15.12 -4.77 11.31
C ALA A 2 14.38 -6.15 11.36
N GLN A 3 13.77 -6.61 10.27
CA GLN A 3 12.98 -7.84 10.25
C GLN A 3 13.70 -9.04 9.60
N ASN A 4 14.90 -8.85 9.04
CA ASN A 4 15.73 -9.91 8.44
C ASN A 4 14.95 -10.89 7.53
N VAL A 5 14.01 -10.37 6.74
CA VAL A 5 13.16 -11.17 5.85
C VAL A 5 13.83 -11.31 4.49
N GLN A 6 14.03 -12.54 4.04
CA GLN A 6 14.51 -12.82 2.69
C GLN A 6 13.33 -12.83 1.72
N LEU A 7 13.33 -11.90 0.78
CA LEU A 7 12.30 -11.84 -0.26
C LEU A 7 12.62 -12.82 -1.40
N PRO A 8 11.59 -13.43 -2.02
CA PRO A 8 11.75 -14.16 -3.27
C PRO A 8 12.31 -13.27 -4.39
N PRO A 9 12.80 -13.87 -5.49
CA PRO A 9 13.25 -13.13 -6.66
C PRO A 9 12.20 -12.15 -7.20
N PHE A 10 12.67 -11.11 -7.91
CA PHE A 10 11.80 -10.15 -8.57
C PHE A 10 10.73 -10.85 -9.43
N GLY A 11 9.49 -10.40 -9.32
CA GLY A 11 8.34 -11.02 -10.01
C GLY A 11 7.76 -12.26 -9.33
N LYS A 12 8.33 -12.76 -8.23
CA LYS A 12 7.77 -13.87 -7.44
C LYS A 12 7.04 -13.45 -6.16
N TYR A 13 7.03 -12.16 -5.86
CA TYR A 13 6.25 -11.57 -4.79
C TYR A 13 5.57 -10.29 -5.27
N ALA A 14 4.44 -9.96 -4.63
CA ALA A 14 3.78 -8.67 -4.77
C ALA A 14 4.02 -7.81 -3.53
N THR A 15 4.04 -6.51 -3.72
CA THR A 15 4.04 -5.54 -2.63
C THR A 15 2.97 -4.48 -2.84
N GLY A 16 2.60 -3.78 -1.78
CA GLY A 16 1.51 -2.84 -1.81
C GLY A 16 1.42 -1.99 -0.56
N ILE A 17 0.98 -0.75 -0.74
CA ILE A 17 0.78 0.22 0.35
C ILE A 17 -0.69 0.21 0.78
N PHE A 18 -0.90 0.10 2.08
CA PHE A 18 -2.20 0.01 2.73
C PHE A 18 -2.34 1.19 3.69
N TYR A 19 -3.50 1.83 3.69
CA TYR A 19 -3.91 2.81 4.67
C TYR A 19 -4.78 2.14 5.70
N LEU A 20 -4.29 2.11 6.93
CA LEU A 20 -4.91 1.48 8.08
C LEU A 20 -5.10 2.52 9.19
N ASP A 21 -5.83 2.14 10.24
CA ASP A 21 -5.86 2.90 11.48
C ASP A 21 -4.74 2.49 12.43
N LYS A 22 -4.06 3.47 13.01
CA LYS A 22 -2.95 3.22 13.96
C LYS A 22 -3.34 2.36 15.16
N LEU A 23 -4.60 2.42 15.62
CA LEU A 23 -5.05 1.65 16.79
C LEU A 23 -5.43 0.21 16.45
N HIS A 24 -5.96 -0.03 15.24
CA HIS A 24 -6.55 -1.32 14.86
C HIS A 24 -5.84 -1.99 13.67
N HIS A 25 -4.68 -1.48 13.25
CA HIS A 25 -3.98 -1.98 12.07
C HIS A 25 -3.66 -3.47 12.18
N LYS A 26 -3.28 -3.95 13.37
CA LYS A 26 -2.88 -5.34 13.59
C LYS A 26 -4.01 -6.33 13.26
N GLU A 27 -5.24 -6.05 13.68
CA GLU A 27 -6.39 -6.89 13.33
C GLU A 27 -6.64 -6.92 11.81
N SER A 28 -6.45 -5.79 11.14
CA SER A 28 -6.58 -5.72 9.68
C SER A 28 -5.46 -6.47 8.95
N GLU A 29 -4.24 -6.38 9.48
CA GLU A 29 -3.06 -7.12 8.98
C GLU A 29 -3.25 -8.63 9.18
N ASP A 30 -3.76 -9.06 10.34
CA ASP A 30 -4.03 -10.46 10.66
C ASP A 30 -5.14 -11.02 9.76
N ARG A 31 -6.25 -10.28 9.59
CA ARG A 31 -7.34 -10.69 8.67
C ARG A 31 -6.89 -10.75 7.22
N PHE A 32 -6.03 -9.83 6.79
CA PHE A 32 -5.43 -9.89 5.46
C PHE A 32 -4.51 -11.10 5.31
N THR A 33 -3.75 -11.43 6.35
CA THR A 33 -2.85 -12.59 6.39
C THR A 33 -3.65 -13.88 6.28
N SER A 34 -4.71 -14.07 7.09
CA SER A 34 -5.59 -15.24 6.99
C SER A 34 -6.23 -15.36 5.60
N LEU A 35 -6.71 -14.25 5.03
CA LEU A 35 -7.29 -14.27 3.69
C LEU A 35 -6.27 -14.62 2.60
N ALA A 36 -5.02 -14.18 2.74
CA ALA A 36 -3.94 -14.57 1.84
C ALA A 36 -3.68 -16.07 1.95
N GLU A 37 -3.64 -16.62 3.17
CA GLU A 37 -3.45 -18.06 3.39
C GLU A 37 -4.57 -18.90 2.79
N GLU A 38 -5.83 -18.51 2.96
CA GLU A 38 -6.99 -19.14 2.31
C GLU A 38 -6.88 -19.19 0.78
N LEU A 39 -6.17 -18.22 0.18
CA LEU A 39 -5.97 -18.11 -1.26
C LEU A 39 -4.64 -18.71 -1.74
N GLY A 40 -3.94 -19.48 -0.90
CA GLY A 40 -2.68 -20.13 -1.26
C GLY A 40 -1.48 -19.18 -1.34
N MET A 41 -1.52 -18.07 -0.60
CA MET A 41 -0.45 -17.08 -0.49
C MET A 41 0.08 -16.99 0.94
N SER A 42 1.27 -16.41 1.10
CA SER A 42 1.87 -16.10 2.39
C SER A 42 2.21 -14.61 2.45
N VAL A 43 1.88 -13.98 3.58
CA VAL A 43 2.41 -12.66 3.90
C VAL A 43 3.79 -12.85 4.51
N LEU A 44 4.82 -12.32 3.84
CA LEU A 44 6.21 -12.44 4.25
C LEU A 44 6.59 -11.42 5.32
N ALA A 45 6.10 -10.19 5.15
CA ALA A 45 6.42 -9.09 6.03
C ALA A 45 5.40 -7.96 5.93
N TRP A 46 5.31 -7.22 7.03
CA TRP A 46 4.69 -5.90 7.07
C TRP A 46 5.70 -4.85 7.52
N ARG A 47 5.97 -3.88 6.64
CA ARG A 47 6.87 -2.75 6.86
C ARG A 47 6.05 -1.50 7.14
N THR A 48 6.41 -0.75 8.19
CA THR A 48 5.89 0.61 8.37
C THR A 48 6.60 1.51 7.38
N ILE A 49 5.84 2.26 6.58
CA ILE A 49 6.45 3.23 5.67
C ILE A 49 6.96 4.41 6.48
N PRO A 50 8.23 4.82 6.28
CA PRO A 50 8.72 6.06 6.87
C PRO A 50 7.97 7.24 6.25
N THR A 51 7.39 8.09 7.08
CA THR A 51 6.73 9.34 6.66
C THR A 51 7.25 10.52 7.47
N ASP A 52 7.36 11.68 6.83
CA ASP A 52 7.60 12.96 7.51
C ASP A 52 6.39 13.88 7.35
N SER A 53 5.55 13.90 8.38
CA SER A 53 4.35 14.73 8.41
C SER A 53 4.65 16.18 8.81
N SER A 54 5.90 16.59 9.08
CA SER A 54 6.22 17.93 9.56
C SER A 54 5.66 19.04 8.65
N SER A 55 5.79 18.85 7.33
CA SER A 55 5.47 19.84 6.30
C SER A 55 4.00 19.91 5.89
N ILE A 56 3.16 18.93 6.26
CA ILE A 56 1.77 18.86 5.78
C ILE A 56 0.81 19.69 6.64
N GLY A 57 -0.27 20.19 6.05
CA GLY A 57 -1.25 21.03 6.75
C GLY A 57 -2.08 20.24 7.79
N THR A 58 -2.63 20.95 8.78
CA THR A 58 -3.38 20.35 9.91
C THR A 58 -4.51 19.42 9.48
N VAL A 59 -5.25 19.77 8.42
CA VAL A 59 -6.36 18.95 7.91
C VAL A 59 -5.85 17.61 7.38
N ALA A 60 -4.71 17.61 6.68
CA ALA A 60 -4.08 16.40 6.18
C ALA A 60 -3.56 15.55 7.34
N LYS A 61 -2.90 16.16 8.34
CA LYS A 61 -2.42 15.50 9.58
C LYS A 61 -3.54 14.81 10.33
N ASN A 62 -4.66 15.49 10.54
CA ASN A 62 -5.79 14.96 11.30
C ASN A 62 -6.45 13.75 10.63
N SER A 63 -6.28 13.60 9.32
CA SER A 63 -6.82 12.48 8.55
C SER A 63 -5.74 11.53 8.05
N GLU A 64 -4.49 11.68 8.48
CA GLU A 64 -3.34 10.89 8.04
C GLU A 64 -3.52 9.40 8.36
N PRO A 65 -3.36 8.48 7.39
CA PRO A 65 -3.45 7.04 7.64
C PRO A 65 -2.17 6.49 8.26
N PHE A 66 -2.30 5.40 9.00
CA PHE A 66 -1.15 4.57 9.31
C PHE A 66 -0.79 3.76 8.06
N MET A 67 0.37 4.05 7.46
CA MET A 67 0.78 3.47 6.18
C MET A 67 1.62 2.23 6.39
N ARG A 68 1.13 1.12 5.84
CA ARG A 68 1.77 -0.19 5.95
C ARG A 68 2.02 -0.78 4.58
N GLN A 69 3.23 -1.25 4.36
CA GLN A 69 3.63 -1.94 3.15
C GLN A 69 3.64 -3.44 3.42
N VAL A 70 2.89 -4.20 2.63
CA VAL A 70 2.86 -5.66 2.71
C VAL A 70 3.74 -6.27 1.63
N PHE A 71 4.31 -7.44 1.93
CA PHE A 71 5.00 -8.30 0.97
C PHE A 71 4.34 -9.66 0.97
N VAL A 72 3.88 -10.12 -0.21
CA VAL A 72 3.06 -11.35 -0.34
C VAL A 72 3.63 -12.24 -1.44
N ALA A 73 3.83 -13.51 -1.15
CA ALA A 73 4.26 -14.52 -2.14
C ALA A 73 3.20 -15.60 -2.31
N LEU A 74 3.22 -16.27 -3.47
CA LEU A 74 2.46 -17.51 -3.68
C LEU A 74 3.19 -18.66 -2.98
N LYS A 75 2.44 -19.58 -2.36
CA LYS A 75 3.01 -20.78 -1.73
C LYS A 75 3.41 -21.82 -2.79
N ASP A 76 2.58 -21.97 -3.81
CA ASP A 76 2.77 -22.95 -4.87
C ASP A 76 3.24 -22.28 -6.17
N GLU A 77 3.99 -23.04 -6.97
CA GLU A 77 4.29 -22.64 -8.33
C GLU A 77 3.00 -22.44 -9.12
N THR A 78 2.90 -21.26 -9.72
CA THR A 78 1.74 -20.84 -10.51
C THR A 78 2.25 -20.37 -11.85
N SER A 79 1.49 -20.61 -12.91
CA SER A 79 1.86 -20.13 -14.23
C SER A 79 1.99 -18.61 -14.24
N GLU A 80 3.00 -18.05 -14.92
CA GLU A 80 3.25 -16.60 -14.96
C GLU A 80 2.01 -15.77 -15.38
N LYS A 81 1.15 -16.36 -16.21
CA LYS A 81 -0.09 -15.73 -16.70
C LYS A 81 -1.16 -15.57 -15.61
N GLU A 82 -1.11 -16.38 -14.55
CA GLU A 82 -2.12 -16.41 -13.50
C GLU A 82 -1.70 -15.65 -12.24
N ILE A 83 -0.40 -15.38 -12.06
CA ILE A 83 0.14 -14.74 -10.85
C ILE A 83 -0.54 -13.38 -10.59
N ASP A 84 -0.63 -12.52 -11.62
CA ASP A 84 -1.22 -11.19 -11.46
C ASP A 84 -2.73 -11.28 -11.14
N SER A 85 -3.43 -12.24 -11.73
CA SER A 85 -4.84 -12.52 -11.44
C SER A 85 -5.05 -12.99 -9.99
N LYS A 86 -4.15 -13.80 -9.44
CA LYS A 86 -4.23 -14.24 -8.03
C LYS A 86 -4.08 -13.06 -7.06
N TYR A 87 -3.11 -12.18 -7.27
CA TYR A 87 -2.96 -10.97 -6.45
C TYR A 87 -4.13 -9.99 -6.63
N PHE A 88 -4.70 -9.89 -7.84
CA PHE A 88 -5.92 -9.14 -8.08
C PHE A 88 -7.09 -9.69 -7.26
N VAL A 89 -7.29 -11.01 -7.25
CA VAL A 89 -8.34 -11.67 -6.46
C VAL A 89 -8.15 -11.43 -4.97
N LEU A 90 -6.92 -11.58 -4.44
CA LEU A 90 -6.61 -11.25 -3.04
C LEU A 90 -6.98 -9.82 -2.70
N ARG A 91 -6.52 -8.85 -3.51
CA ARG A 91 -6.85 -7.43 -3.33
C ARG A 91 -8.35 -7.19 -3.35
N LYS A 92 -9.07 -7.80 -4.30
CA LYS A 92 -10.51 -7.60 -4.48
C LYS A 92 -11.31 -8.21 -3.33
N ARG A 93 -10.99 -9.43 -2.91
CA ARG A 93 -11.61 -10.07 -1.74
C ARG A 93 -11.32 -9.26 -0.47
N ALA A 94 -10.06 -8.89 -0.23
CA ALA A 94 -9.67 -8.10 0.94
C ALA A 94 -10.43 -6.77 1.03
N THR A 95 -10.56 -6.06 -0.10
CA THR A 95 -11.30 -4.79 -0.18
C THR A 95 -12.77 -4.93 0.19
N HIS A 96 -13.37 -6.12 0.01
CA HIS A 96 -14.79 -6.35 0.27
C HIS A 96 -15.08 -6.99 1.62
N THR A 97 -14.15 -7.78 2.14
CA THR A 97 -14.39 -8.55 3.37
C THR A 97 -13.76 -7.93 4.61
N ILE A 98 -12.64 -7.21 4.48
CA ILE A 98 -11.90 -6.69 5.63
C ILE A 98 -12.43 -5.36 6.18
N PRO A 99 -12.88 -4.39 5.36
CA PRO A 99 -13.41 -3.14 5.91
C PRO A 99 -14.49 -3.39 6.96
N ALA A 100 -14.45 -2.59 8.03
CA ALA A 100 -15.42 -2.64 9.11
C ALA A 100 -15.82 -1.21 9.51
N PRO A 101 -17.04 -0.99 10.02
CA PRO A 101 -17.46 0.32 10.49
C PRO A 101 -16.47 0.90 11.51
N GLY A 102 -16.07 2.16 11.31
CA GLY A 102 -15.11 2.84 12.18
C GLY A 102 -13.66 2.35 12.06
N LYS A 103 -13.36 1.45 11.12
CA LYS A 103 -11.99 0.99 10.82
C LYS A 103 -11.59 1.30 9.38
N ARG A 104 -10.50 2.04 9.21
CA ARG A 104 -9.86 2.35 7.94
C ARG A 104 -9.14 1.11 7.41
N PHE A 105 -9.51 0.72 6.20
CA PHE A 105 -8.80 -0.28 5.42
C PHE A 105 -8.87 0.10 3.93
N TYR A 106 -7.77 0.60 3.39
CA TYR A 106 -7.69 0.97 1.98
C TYR A 106 -6.39 0.51 1.35
N ILE A 107 -6.49 -0.27 0.27
CA ILE A 107 -5.34 -0.81 -0.45
C ILE A 107 -4.95 0.15 -1.57
N CYS A 108 -3.91 0.96 -1.43
CA CYS A 108 -3.45 1.85 -2.50
C CYS A 108 -2.94 1.05 -3.71
N SER A 109 -2.13 0.03 -3.44
CA SER A 109 -1.57 -0.87 -4.44
C SER A 109 -1.41 -2.26 -3.84
N LEU A 110 -1.39 -3.28 -4.69
CA LEU A 110 -0.93 -4.64 -4.40
C LEU A 110 -0.62 -5.27 -5.74
N SER A 111 0.66 -5.31 -6.11
CA SER A 111 1.13 -5.73 -7.43
C SER A 111 2.60 -6.13 -7.37
N ARG A 112 3.04 -6.92 -8.35
CA ARG A 112 4.45 -7.24 -8.57
C ARG A 112 5.23 -6.15 -9.30
N LYS A 113 4.50 -5.25 -9.98
CA LYS A 113 5.07 -4.30 -10.96
C LYS A 113 4.84 -2.84 -10.60
N VAL A 114 3.82 -2.56 -9.79
CA VAL A 114 3.37 -1.18 -9.53
C VAL A 114 3.20 -0.96 -8.04
N ILE A 115 3.87 0.06 -7.52
CA ILE A 115 3.65 0.60 -6.18
C ILE A 115 3.14 2.04 -6.30
N ILE A 116 2.19 2.42 -5.44
CA ILE A 116 1.55 3.73 -5.48
C ILE A 116 1.79 4.46 -4.16
N TYR A 117 2.64 5.49 -4.21
CA TYR A 117 2.78 6.49 -3.17
C TYR A 117 1.87 7.68 -3.51
N LYS A 118 0.96 8.03 -2.59
CA LYS A 118 0.01 9.12 -2.81
C LYS A 118 -0.42 9.72 -1.47
N GLY A 119 -1.13 10.84 -1.50
CA GLY A 119 -1.65 11.42 -0.26
C GLY A 119 -2.26 12.80 -0.46
N GLN A 120 -2.62 13.43 0.66
CA GLN A 120 -3.07 14.82 0.70
C GLN A 120 -1.86 15.76 0.79
N LEU A 121 -1.11 15.83 -0.30
CA LEU A 121 0.17 16.54 -0.38
C LEU A 121 0.14 17.47 -1.59
N THR A 122 0.87 18.57 -1.51
CA THR A 122 1.31 19.29 -2.72
C THR A 122 2.41 18.49 -3.43
N SER A 123 2.67 18.81 -4.70
CA SER A 123 3.70 18.13 -5.49
C SER A 123 5.07 18.17 -4.83
N ASP A 124 5.45 19.31 -4.24
CA ASP A 124 6.76 19.51 -3.64
C ASP A 124 6.89 18.74 -2.31
N GLN A 125 5.79 18.66 -1.54
CA GLN A 125 5.77 17.92 -0.27
C GLN A 125 5.91 16.41 -0.46
N LEU A 126 5.63 15.85 -1.64
CA LEU A 126 5.69 14.42 -1.90
C LEU A 126 7.07 13.83 -1.55
N TRP A 127 8.14 14.53 -1.95
CA TRP A 127 9.52 14.09 -1.80
C TRP A 127 9.99 14.10 -0.36
N THR A 128 9.58 15.12 0.40
CA THR A 128 9.90 15.22 1.84
C THR A 128 9.06 14.24 2.66
N TYR A 129 7.77 14.13 2.34
CA TYR A 129 6.84 13.28 3.09
C TYR A 129 7.16 11.79 2.96
N PHE A 130 7.64 11.34 1.80
CA PHE A 130 8.04 9.94 1.58
C PHE A 130 9.56 9.83 1.32
N PRO A 131 10.37 9.65 2.38
CA PRO A 131 11.82 9.45 2.25
C PRO A 131 12.22 8.27 1.34
N ASP A 132 11.35 7.27 1.19
CA ASP A 132 11.57 6.16 0.26
C ASP A 132 11.80 6.64 -1.19
N LEU A 133 11.11 7.71 -1.62
CA LEU A 133 11.15 8.20 -2.99
C LEU A 133 12.45 8.93 -3.35
N VAL A 134 13.22 9.36 -2.36
CA VAL A 134 14.53 10.00 -2.54
C VAL A 134 15.68 9.04 -2.29
N ASN A 135 15.38 7.79 -1.93
CA ASN A 135 16.39 6.76 -1.76
C ASN A 135 17.00 6.38 -3.12
N PRO A 136 18.33 6.37 -3.29
CA PRO A 136 18.97 5.96 -4.55
C PRO A 136 18.62 4.54 -5.01
N LEU A 137 18.19 3.65 -4.11
CA LEU A 137 17.74 2.30 -4.43
C LEU A 137 16.30 2.25 -4.99
N PHE A 138 15.55 3.35 -4.92
CA PHE A 138 14.20 3.44 -5.44
C PHE A 138 14.24 3.77 -6.94
N GLU A 139 14.48 2.74 -7.74
CA GLU A 139 14.57 2.86 -9.20
C GLU A 139 13.30 2.35 -9.89
N THR A 140 12.94 2.98 -11.00
CA THR A 140 11.83 2.53 -11.85
C THR A 140 12.11 2.85 -13.31
N TYR A 141 11.59 2.02 -14.20
CA TYR A 141 11.58 2.30 -15.64
C TYR A 141 10.55 3.38 -16.02
N LEU A 142 9.44 3.46 -15.28
CA LEU A 142 8.33 4.38 -15.56
C LEU A 142 7.76 4.97 -14.27
N ALA A 143 7.47 6.27 -14.30
CA ALA A 143 6.74 6.97 -13.25
C ALA A 143 5.52 7.68 -13.84
N LEU A 144 4.40 7.65 -13.10
CA LEU A 144 3.19 8.38 -13.43
C LEU A 144 2.82 9.25 -12.22
N VAL A 145 2.69 10.55 -12.46
CA VAL A 145 2.40 11.56 -11.43
C VAL A 145 1.05 12.21 -11.72
N HIS A 146 0.27 12.51 -10.69
CA HIS A 146 -1.02 13.18 -10.82
C HIS A 146 -1.28 14.14 -9.66
N THR A 147 -1.60 15.39 -9.98
CA THR A 147 -2.08 16.40 -9.04
C THR A 147 -3.57 16.60 -9.18
N ARG A 148 -4.32 16.54 -8.08
CA ARG A 148 -5.78 16.70 -8.10
C ARG A 148 -6.17 18.05 -7.51
N PHE A 149 -6.96 18.84 -8.24
CA PHE A 149 -7.72 19.95 -7.68
C PHE A 149 -9.14 19.46 -7.33
N SER A 150 -9.56 19.62 -6.07
CA SER A 150 -10.87 19.13 -5.60
C SER A 150 -11.77 20.31 -5.26
N THR A 151 -13.00 20.28 -5.78
CA THR A 151 -14.08 21.20 -5.36
C THR A 151 -14.75 20.78 -4.05
N ASN A 152 -14.36 19.64 -3.46
CA ASN A 152 -14.83 19.21 -2.14
C ASN A 152 -14.01 19.86 -1.02
N THR A 153 -14.70 20.32 0.02
CA THR A 153 -14.12 20.94 1.23
C THR A 153 -13.58 19.94 2.25
N PHE A 154 -14.01 18.67 2.18
CA PHE A 154 -13.45 17.60 3.01
C PHE A 154 -12.42 16.80 2.20
N PRO A 155 -11.12 16.89 2.48
CA PRO A 155 -10.12 16.12 1.76
C PRO A 155 -10.07 14.67 2.30
N SER A 156 -9.73 13.69 1.43
CA SER A 156 -9.49 12.30 1.86
C SER A 156 -8.24 11.75 1.17
N TRP A 157 -7.42 11.00 1.91
CA TRP A 157 -6.15 10.45 1.45
C TRP A 157 -6.36 9.38 0.37
N GLU A 158 -7.43 8.61 0.49
CA GLU A 158 -7.81 7.51 -0.41
C GLU A 158 -8.19 8.00 -1.80
N ARG A 159 -8.76 9.21 -1.89
CA ARG A 159 -9.19 9.84 -3.14
C ARG A 159 -8.08 10.59 -3.88
N ALA A 160 -6.85 10.58 -3.35
CA ALA A 160 -5.69 10.96 -4.13
C ALA A 160 -5.49 9.95 -5.28
N HIS A 161 -4.98 10.45 -6.39
CA HIS A 161 -4.52 9.65 -7.52
C HIS A 161 -2.98 9.56 -7.45
N PRO A 162 -2.33 8.61 -8.14
CA PRO A 162 -2.89 7.64 -9.09
C PRO A 162 -3.83 6.59 -8.46
N LEU A 163 -4.75 6.09 -9.28
CA LEU A 163 -5.51 4.88 -8.97
C LEU A 163 -4.83 3.65 -9.58
N ARG A 164 -5.29 2.49 -9.16
CA ARG A 164 -4.82 1.19 -9.66
C ARG A 164 -5.25 1.06 -11.12
N ILE A 165 -4.29 0.78 -12.00
CA ILE A 165 -4.52 0.33 -13.38
C ILE A 165 -4.60 -1.19 -13.38
#